data_AF-A0A8H4UXQ3-F1
#
_entry.id   AF-A0A8H4UXQ3-F1
#
_cell.length_a   1.000
_cell.length_b   1.000
_cell.length_c   1.000
_cell.angle_alpha   90.00
_cell.angle_beta   90.00
_cell.angle_gamma   90.00
#
_symmetry.space_group_name_H-M   'P 1'
#
loop_
_entity.id
_entity.type
_entity.pdbx_description
1 polymer ?
#
loop_
_entity_poly.entity_id
_entity_poly.type
_entity_poly.pdbx_seq_one_letter_code
_entity_poly.pdbx_strand_id
1 'polypeptide(L)'
;MYHLARFIPLAVKVLESMPLSVIRLIAPAVAELQQVREDIAENGYRKFHAGKWDAEEKKSVIVSSLNDESIPPAERTIDRLVDEGTIILFAGTDTSSRSLAITMYYLLSNPDCLARMRHELETSLPLKKNHDYSLAQLEKLPF
;
A
#
# COMPACT_ATOMS: atom_id res chain seq x y z
N MET A 1 -5.90 14.90 4.08
CA MET A 1 -7.38 14.75 4.19
C MET A 1 -7.77 13.90 5.41
N TYR A 2 -7.07 12.79 5.70
CA TYR A 2 -7.32 11.95 6.89
C TYR A 2 -7.20 12.67 8.25
N HIS A 3 -6.37 13.71 8.36
CA HIS A 3 -6.31 14.48 9.61
C HIS A 3 -7.63 15.18 9.96
N LEU A 4 -8.39 15.69 8.98
CA LEU A 4 -9.69 16.33 9.21
C LEU A 4 -10.77 15.30 9.58
N ALA A 5 -10.76 14.14 8.92
CA ALA A 5 -11.63 13.00 9.20
C ALA A 5 -11.52 12.50 10.65
N ARG A 6 -10.33 12.58 11.27
CA ARG A 6 -10.10 12.23 12.68
C ARG A 6 -10.83 13.16 13.66
N PHE A 7 -11.00 14.44 13.32
CA PHE A 7 -11.64 15.42 14.20
C PHE A 7 -13.14 15.58 13.93
N ILE A 8 -13.64 15.09 12.79
CA ILE A 8 -15.06 15.14 12.43
C ILE A 8 -15.51 13.76 11.91
N PRO A 9 -15.79 12.80 12.81
CA PRO A 9 -16.19 11.44 12.44
C PRO A 9 -17.45 11.40 11.56
N LEU A 10 -18.34 12.39 11.74
CA LEU A 10 -19.56 12.52 10.94
C LEU A 10 -19.26 12.81 9.46
N ALA A 11 -18.19 13.55 9.16
CA ALA A 11 -17.84 13.90 7.78
C ALA A 11 -17.45 12.66 6.97
N VAL A 12 -16.75 11.70 7.59
CA VAL A 12 -16.40 10.42 6.97
C VAL A 12 -17.64 9.58 6.72
N LYS A 13 -18.51 9.43 7.74
CA LYS A 13 -19.79 8.70 7.59
C LYS A 13 -20.70 9.27 6.51
N VAL A 14 -20.78 10.60 6.42
CA VAL A 14 -21.56 11.25 5.36
C VAL A 14 -20.92 10.95 4.00
N LEU A 15 -19.60 11.09 3.87
CA LEU A 15 -18.92 10.81 2.61
C LEU A 15 -19.06 9.34 2.16
N GLU A 16 -18.93 8.39 3.09
CA GLU A 16 -19.08 6.95 2.83
C GLU A 16 -20.51 6.51 2.49
N SER A 17 -21.53 7.31 2.85
CA SER A 17 -22.93 7.04 2.51
C SER A 17 -23.37 7.70 1.20
N MET A 18 -22.49 8.46 0.53
CA MET A 18 -22.80 9.12 -0.74
C MET A 18 -22.52 8.21 -1.94
N PRO A 19 -23.24 8.38 -3.06
CA PRO A 19 -22.91 7.69 -4.30
C PRO A 19 -21.50 8.04 -4.80
N LEU A 20 -20.78 7.06 -5.37
CA LEU A 20 -19.43 7.23 -5.92
C LEU A 20 -19.30 8.42 -6.87
N SER A 21 -20.32 8.71 -7.67
CA SER A 21 -20.32 9.87 -8.59
C SER A 21 -20.17 11.21 -7.86
N VAL A 22 -20.74 11.34 -6.66
CA VAL A 22 -20.67 12.57 -5.86
C VAL A 22 -19.34 12.63 -5.10
N ILE A 23 -18.86 11.50 -4.57
CA ILE A 23 -17.54 11.41 -3.94
C ILE A 23 -16.46 11.77 -4.97
N ARG A 24 -16.59 11.29 -6.22
CA ARG A 24 -15.63 11.57 -7.29
C ARG A 24 -15.56 13.05 -7.65
N LEU A 25 -16.66 13.78 -7.51
CA LEU A 25 -16.71 15.23 -7.74
C LEU A 25 -16.03 16.00 -6.61
N ILE A 26 -16.19 15.57 -5.35
CA ILE A 26 -15.70 16.29 -4.17
C ILE A 26 -14.25 15.90 -3.83
N ALA A 27 -13.95 14.61 -3.89
CA ALA A 27 -12.71 13.99 -3.47
C ALA A 27 -12.36 12.80 -4.40
N PRO A 28 -11.87 13.06 -5.63
CA PRO A 28 -11.59 12.03 -6.62
C PRO A 28 -10.64 10.94 -6.11
N ALA A 29 -9.61 11.30 -5.34
CA ALA A 29 -8.68 10.33 -4.75
C ALA A 29 -9.35 9.36 -3.76
N VAL A 30 -10.37 9.82 -3.02
CA VAL A 30 -11.15 8.96 -2.12
C VAL A 30 -12.07 8.04 -2.92
N ALA A 31 -12.66 8.53 -4.01
CA ALA A 31 -13.48 7.70 -4.90
C ALA A 31 -12.67 6.60 -5.58
N GLU A 32 -11.44 6.88 -6.02
CA GLU A 32 -10.55 5.87 -6.59
C GLU A 32 -10.17 4.80 -5.56
N LEU A 33 -9.84 5.19 -4.33
CA LEU A 33 -9.60 4.24 -3.26
C LEU A 33 -10.84 3.38 -2.98
N GLN A 34 -12.01 3.99 -2.92
CA GLN A 34 -13.26 3.27 -2.65
C GLN A 34 -13.54 2.24 -3.75
N GLN A 35 -13.33 2.61 -5.02
CA GLN A 35 -13.46 1.68 -6.13
C GLN A 35 -12.45 0.52 -6.02
N VAL A 36 -11.20 0.79 -5.66
CA VAL A 36 -10.18 -0.25 -5.43
C VAL A 36 -10.61 -1.19 -4.29
N ARG A 37 -11.17 -0.66 -3.21
CA ARG A 37 -11.66 -1.48 -2.08
C ARG A 37 -12.81 -2.40 -2.51
N GLU A 38 -13.78 -1.86 -3.25
CA GLU A 38 -14.91 -2.62 -3.78
C GLU A 38 -14.45 -3.72 -4.73
N ASP A 39 -13.53 -3.41 -5.64
CA ASP A 39 -12.95 -4.39 -6.56
C ASP A 39 -12.21 -5.51 -5.81
N ILE A 40 -11.42 -5.17 -4.77
CA ILE A 40 -10.72 -6.16 -3.95
C ILE A 40 -11.72 -7.03 -3.19
N ALA A 41 -12.75 -6.44 -2.58
CA ALA A 41 -13.78 -7.17 -1.86
C ALA A 41 -14.50 -8.14 -2.80
N GLU A 42 -15.03 -7.67 -3.94
CA GLU A 42 -15.77 -8.50 -4.90
C GLU A 42 -14.90 -9.65 -5.45
N ASN A 43 -13.66 -9.34 -5.85
CA ASN A 43 -12.72 -10.35 -6.31
C ASN A 43 -12.37 -11.35 -5.19
N GLY A 44 -12.21 -10.88 -3.96
CA GLY A 44 -11.96 -11.69 -2.78
C GLY A 44 -13.11 -12.65 -2.48
N TYR A 45 -14.35 -12.16 -2.47
CA TYR A 45 -15.57 -12.99 -2.33
C TYR A 45 -15.64 -14.06 -3.40
N ARG A 46 -15.47 -13.66 -4.67
CA ARG A 46 -15.52 -14.60 -5.79
C ARG A 46 -14.46 -15.70 -5.68
N LYS A 47 -13.22 -15.34 -5.36
CA LYS A 47 -12.10 -16.30 -5.26
C LYS A 47 -12.20 -17.19 -4.02
N PHE A 48 -12.62 -16.63 -2.88
CA PHE A 48 -12.82 -17.37 -1.65
C PHE A 48 -13.89 -18.45 -1.80
N HIS A 49 -15.07 -18.10 -2.30
CA HIS A 49 -16.15 -19.08 -2.53
C HIS A 49 -15.82 -20.09 -3.63
N ALA A 50 -15.06 -19.69 -4.65
CA ALA A 50 -14.61 -20.61 -5.70
C ALA A 50 -13.44 -21.52 -5.27
N GLY A 51 -12.78 -21.24 -4.13
CA GLY A 51 -11.55 -21.92 -3.71
C GLY A 51 -10.36 -21.70 -4.66
N LYS A 52 -10.40 -20.64 -5.48
CA LYS A 52 -9.47 -20.40 -6.59
C LYS A 52 -8.57 -19.19 -6.31
N TRP A 53 -7.61 -19.38 -5.43
CA TRP A 53 -6.46 -18.49 -5.25
C TRP A 53 -5.25 -19.07 -5.96
N ASP A 54 -4.49 -18.23 -6.66
CA ASP A 54 -3.23 -18.67 -7.25
C ASP A 54 -2.13 -18.88 -6.17
N ALA A 55 -0.98 -19.41 -6.59
CA ALA A 55 0.09 -19.79 -5.66
C ALA A 55 0.75 -18.57 -4.99
N GLU A 56 0.78 -17.40 -5.63
CA GLU A 56 1.36 -16.19 -5.05
C GLU A 56 0.36 -15.51 -4.12
N GLU A 57 -0.92 -15.46 -4.51
CA GLU A 57 -2.00 -14.93 -3.69
C GLU A 57 -2.13 -15.68 -2.37
N LYS A 58 -1.94 -17.01 -2.38
CA LYS A 58 -1.95 -17.82 -1.14
C LYS A 58 -0.82 -17.47 -0.17
N LYS A 59 0.27 -16.85 -0.62
CA LYS A 59 1.35 -16.37 0.26
C LYS A 59 1.02 -15.02 0.91
N SER A 60 -0.01 -14.32 0.43
CA SER A 60 -0.47 -13.10 1.07
C SER A 60 -0.95 -13.40 2.48
N VAL A 61 -0.43 -12.67 3.46
CA VAL A 61 -0.87 -12.77 4.86
C VAL A 61 -2.37 -12.55 4.98
N ILE A 62 -2.94 -11.66 4.16
CA ILE A 62 -4.37 -11.35 4.15
C ILE A 62 -5.17 -12.57 3.66
N VAL A 63 -4.74 -13.20 2.57
CA VAL A 63 -5.43 -14.38 1.99
C VAL A 63 -5.24 -15.62 2.86
N SER A 64 -4.05 -15.83 3.43
CA SER A 64 -3.80 -16.96 4.32
C SER A 64 -4.62 -16.87 5.61
N SER A 65 -4.85 -15.66 6.12
CA SER A 65 -5.66 -15.41 7.32
C SER A 65 -7.10 -15.90 7.16
N LEU A 66 -7.67 -15.87 5.95
CA LEU A 66 -9.03 -16.34 5.65
C LEU A 66 -9.28 -17.81 6.01
N ASN A 67 -8.25 -18.64 6.16
CA ASN A 67 -8.39 -20.05 6.51
C ASN A 67 -7.67 -20.41 7.83
N ASP A 68 -7.04 -19.46 8.52
CA ASP A 68 -6.25 -19.72 9.73
C ASP A 68 -7.15 -19.85 10.97
N GLU A 69 -7.47 -21.09 11.36
CA GLU A 69 -8.33 -21.45 12.49
C GLU A 69 -8.00 -20.78 13.83
N SER A 70 -6.78 -20.27 14.01
CA SER A 70 -6.39 -19.52 15.21
C SER A 70 -7.01 -18.11 15.30
N ILE A 71 -7.46 -17.53 14.18
CA ILE A 71 -8.08 -16.20 14.11
C ILE A 71 -9.60 -16.33 14.34
N PRO A 72 -10.22 -15.53 15.24
CA PRO A 72 -11.66 -15.56 15.46
C PRO A 72 -12.48 -15.38 14.16
N PRO A 73 -13.61 -16.08 13.97
CA PRO A 73 -14.38 -16.02 12.72
C PRO A 73 -14.81 -14.60 12.31
N ALA A 74 -15.08 -13.73 13.29
CA ALA A 74 -15.45 -12.33 13.04
C ALA A 74 -14.33 -11.53 12.36
N GLU A 75 -13.06 -11.82 12.69
CA GLU A 75 -11.88 -11.16 12.09
C GLU A 75 -11.38 -11.88 10.82
N ARG A 76 -12.03 -12.98 10.44
CA ARG A 76 -11.70 -13.77 9.24
C ARG A 76 -12.65 -13.49 8.07
N THR A 77 -13.39 -12.38 8.12
CA THR A 77 -14.28 -12.02 7.01
C THR A 77 -13.51 -11.23 5.95
N ILE A 78 -13.97 -11.32 4.69
CA ILE A 78 -13.33 -10.59 3.58
C ILE A 78 -13.39 -9.09 3.83
N ASP A 79 -14.53 -8.55 4.28
CA ASP A 79 -14.68 -7.13 4.60
C ASP A 79 -13.67 -6.67 5.66
N ARG A 80 -13.50 -7.44 6.75
CA ARG A 80 -12.54 -7.11 7.81
C ARG A 80 -11.10 -7.11 7.30
N LEU A 81 -10.76 -8.06 6.44
CA LEU A 81 -9.42 -8.16 5.83
C LEU A 81 -9.16 -7.09 4.78
N VAL A 82 -10.18 -6.64 4.03
CA VAL A 82 -10.10 -5.47 3.14
C VAL A 82 -9.84 -4.20 3.95
N ASP A 83 -10.51 -4.05 5.08
CA ASP A 83 -10.27 -2.95 6.01
C ASP A 83 -8.84 -2.93 6.54
N GLU A 84 -8.36 -4.07 7.04
CA GLU A 84 -6.98 -4.20 7.52
C GLU A 84 -5.94 -3.95 6.42
N GLY A 85 -6.14 -4.55 5.24
CA GLY A 85 -5.28 -4.32 4.08
C GLY A 85 -5.21 -2.85 3.68
N THR A 86 -6.35 -2.14 3.78
CA THR A 86 -6.39 -0.70 3.53
C THR A 86 -5.59 0.08 4.57
N ILE A 87 -5.71 -0.28 5.85
CA ILE A 87 -4.95 0.37 6.94
C ILE A 87 -3.45 0.18 6.70
N ILE A 88 -3.03 -1.03 6.34
CA ILE A 88 -1.63 -1.33 6.01
C ILE A 88 -1.15 -0.50 4.81
N LEU A 89 -1.95 -0.42 3.74
CA LEU A 89 -1.64 0.38 2.57
C LEU A 89 -1.42 1.85 2.92
N PHE A 90 -2.30 2.42 3.76
CA PHE A 90 -2.14 3.81 4.22
C PHE A 90 -0.90 4.01 5.07
N ALA A 91 -0.68 3.13 6.04
CA ALA A 91 0.48 3.20 6.91
C ALA A 91 1.78 3.15 6.09
N GLY A 92 1.86 2.25 5.11
CA GLY A 92 3.02 2.13 4.23
C GLY A 92 3.19 3.33 3.28
N THR A 93 2.09 3.89 2.77
CA THR A 93 2.15 4.98 1.78
C THR A 93 2.59 6.31 2.39
N ASP A 94 1.95 6.76 3.47
CA ASP A 94 2.23 8.10 4.03
C ASP A 94 3.63 8.15 4.66
N THR A 95 4.04 7.10 5.38
CA THR A 95 5.37 7.03 6.01
C THR A 95 6.50 6.93 4.97
N SER A 96 6.34 6.08 3.94
CA SER A 96 7.37 5.90 2.91
C SER A 96 7.48 7.13 2.01
N SER A 97 6.36 7.72 1.58
CA SER A 97 6.37 8.94 0.75
C SER A 97 7.03 10.11 1.49
N ARG A 98 6.70 10.30 2.77
CA ARG A 98 7.35 11.30 3.62
C ARG A 98 8.85 11.03 3.77
N SER A 99 9.23 9.78 4.02
CA SER A 99 10.64 9.40 4.14
C SER A 99 11.40 9.71 2.85
N LEU A 100 10.88 9.30 1.69
CA LEU A 100 11.47 9.60 0.40
C LEU A 100 11.59 11.11 0.12
N ALA A 101 10.56 11.89 0.44
CA ALA A 101 10.59 13.34 0.26
C ALA A 101 11.70 14.00 1.12
N ILE A 102 11.82 13.57 2.37
CA ILE A 102 12.88 14.05 3.29
C ILE A 102 14.26 13.61 2.78
N THR A 103 14.41 12.35 2.38
CA THR A 103 15.67 11.83 1.81
C THR A 103 16.08 12.65 0.59
N MET A 104 15.16 12.90 -0.35
CA MET A 104 15.44 13.71 -1.54
C MET A 104 15.84 15.15 -1.18
N TYR A 105 15.18 15.76 -0.20
CA TYR A 105 15.57 17.09 0.29
C TYR A 105 17.03 17.11 0.79
N TYR A 106 17.42 16.14 1.63
CA TYR A 106 18.77 16.09 2.17
C TYR A 106 19.82 15.75 1.10
N LEU A 107 19.53 14.86 0.16
CA LEU A 107 20.41 14.56 -0.97
C LEU A 107 20.64 15.80 -1.85
N LEU A 108 19.58 16.55 -2.17
CA LEU A 108 19.68 17.75 -2.99
C LEU A 108 20.37 18.92 -2.27
N SER A 109 20.22 19.00 -0.95
CA SER A 109 20.86 20.04 -0.13
C SER A 109 22.33 19.74 0.18
N ASN A 110 22.78 18.49 0.03
CA ASN A 110 24.15 18.05 0.32
C ASN A 110 24.74 17.37 -0.93
N PRO A 111 25.30 18.14 -1.88
CA PRO A 111 25.75 17.61 -3.17
C PRO A 111 26.82 16.53 -3.04
N ASP A 112 27.67 16.59 -2.01
CA ASP A 112 28.69 15.56 -1.75
C ASP A 112 28.08 14.20 -1.40
N CYS A 113 27.00 14.18 -0.60
CA CYS A 113 26.25 12.96 -0.29
C CYS A 113 25.62 12.39 -1.56
N LEU A 114 24.98 13.23 -2.37
CA LEU A 114 24.39 12.80 -3.63
C LEU A 114 25.42 12.23 -4.61
N ALA A 115 26.59 12.87 -4.71
CA ALA A 115 27.68 12.40 -5.57
C ALA A 115 28.20 11.02 -5.12
N ARG A 116 28.39 10.80 -3.82
CA ARG A 116 28.82 9.52 -3.26
C ARG A 116 27.79 8.41 -3.50
N MET A 117 26.51 8.67 -3.25
CA MET A 117 25.42 7.71 -3.48
C MET A 117 25.34 7.32 -4.96
N ARG A 118 25.41 8.29 -5.88
CA ARG A 118 25.41 8.00 -7.32
C ARG A 118 26.62 7.19 -7.76
N HIS A 119 27.81 7.57 -7.28
CA HIS A 119 29.04 6.85 -7.58
C HIS A 119 28.95 5.39 -7.16
N GLU A 120 28.45 5.11 -5.95
CA GLU A 120 28.26 3.74 -5.49
C GLU A 120 27.27 2.96 -6.36
N LEU A 121 26.12 3.55 -6.70
CA LEU A 121 25.14 2.91 -7.58
C LEU A 121 25.75 2.60 -8.96
N GLU A 122 26.54 3.51 -9.54
CA GLU A 122 27.19 3.31 -10.84
C GLU A 122 28.28 2.22 -10.81
N THR A 123 29.04 2.11 -9.72
CA THR A 123 30.16 1.15 -9.62
C THR A 123 29.73 -0.23 -9.13
N SER A 124 28.78 -0.28 -8.20
CA SER A 124 28.43 -1.49 -7.46
C SER A 124 27.14 -2.14 -7.98
N LEU A 125 26.31 -1.40 -8.72
CA LEU A 125 25.02 -1.85 -9.21
C LEU A 125 24.92 -1.72 -10.75
N PRO A 126 25.25 -2.77 -11.52
CA PRO A 126 25.19 -2.70 -12.99
C PRO A 126 23.76 -2.38 -13.45
N LEU A 127 23.62 -1.40 -14.35
CA LEU A 127 22.32 -1.00 -14.91
C LEU A 127 21.68 -2.15 -15.68
N LYS A 128 20.57 -2.67 -15.15
CA LYS A 128 19.75 -3.67 -15.84
C LYS A 128 18.65 -2.96 -16.61
N LYS A 129 18.35 -3.45 -17.83
CA LYS A 129 17.30 -2.89 -18.69
C LYS A 129 15.93 -2.79 -18.01
N ASN A 130 15.65 -3.70 -17.07
CA ASN A 130 14.38 -3.76 -16.34
C ASN A 130 14.47 -3.26 -14.88
N HIS A 131 15.64 -2.77 -14.44
CA HIS A 131 15.89 -2.30 -13.07
C HIS A 131 15.52 -3.32 -11.97
N ASP A 132 15.63 -4.61 -12.28
CA ASP A 132 15.27 -5.72 -11.42
C ASP A 132 16.43 -6.12 -10.50
N TYR A 133 16.49 -5.54 -9.31
CA TYR A 133 17.51 -5.85 -8.30
C TYR A 133 16.92 -6.68 -7.17
N SER A 134 17.61 -7.76 -6.77
CA SER A 134 17.18 -8.54 -5.61
C SER A 134 17.55 -7.82 -4.32
N LEU A 135 16.81 -8.11 -3.24
CA LEU A 135 17.10 -7.55 -1.91
C LEU A 135 18.56 -7.78 -1.50
N ALA A 136 19.08 -9.00 -1.70
CA ALA A 136 20.46 -9.36 -1.39
C ALA A 136 21.53 -8.59 -2.21
N GLN A 137 21.15 -8.01 -3.36
CA GLN A 137 22.03 -7.09 -4.09
C GLN A 137 22.00 -5.69 -3.49
N LEU A 138 20.81 -5.20 -3.13
CA LEU A 138 20.61 -3.87 -2.57
C LEU A 138 21.18 -3.74 -1.15
N GLU A 139 21.10 -4.78 -0.32
CA GLU A 139 21.66 -4.81 1.04
C GLU A 139 23.20 -4.70 1.08
N LYS A 140 23.88 -4.86 -0.06
CA LYS A 140 25.34 -4.75 -0.18
C LYS A 140 25.81 -3.33 -0.49
N LEU A 141 24.91 -2.35 -0.57
CA LEU A 141 25.23 -0.94 -0.81
C LEU A 141 25.45 -0.25 0.55
N PRO A 142 26.71 0.00 0.97
CA PRO A 142 27.01 0.54 2.29
C PRO A 142 26.76 2.04 2.50
N PHE A 143 26.48 2.82 1.43
CA PHE A 143 26.29 4.26 1.52
C PHE A 143 24.80 4.67 1.60
#